data_AF-A0A2W4QA79-F1
#
_entry.id   AF-A0A2W4QA79-F1
#
_cell.length_a   1.000
_cell.length_b   1.000
_cell.length_c   1.000
_cell.angle_alpha   90.00
_cell.angle_beta   90.00
_cell.angle_gamma   90.00
#
_symmetry.space_group_name_H-M   'P 1'
#
loop_
_entity.id
_entity.type
_entity.pdbx_description
1 polymer ?
#
loop_
_entity_poly.entity_id
_entity_poly.type
_entity_poly.pdbx_seq_one_letter_code
_entity_poly.pdbx_strand_id
1 'polypeptide(L)'
;MLKVWEPQAFLQFLNQRRTEFYPEIEARVRSILERVRREGDAALYDLTRRFDGADLEATGLRVTEEEYRAAEAAVTDEFREALRVAVENITAFHRPQVAHSWFITRPDGTILGQRITPVDRAGVYVPGGSAPLFSCLLMTVIPAVVAGVPEVIVCTPPDRSGRIDPHMLVAARAAGVKDVYKLGGAQAIAAMAYGTATVPRVDKIVGPGNYYVTLAKKLVFGPVGIDMLAGPTEVLAVDDGTADAEWLAADLLSQAEHPGGMVILVTAAGASRIAAIGAAMERQAAALPRAGTIRGAGAERGAAGGGANLEEDAEPVDGGGPEHLEGSG
;
A
#
# COMPACT_ATOMS: atom_id res chain seq x y z
N MET A 1 2.44 17.48 -19.48
CA MET A 1 2.09 16.56 -18.37
C MET A 1 1.04 17.05 -17.38
N LEU A 2 0.76 18.35 -17.23
CA LEU A 2 -0.34 18.84 -16.37
C LEU A 2 -1.43 19.46 -17.24
N LYS A 3 -2.67 19.01 -17.08
CA LYS A 3 -3.83 19.63 -17.73
C LYS A 3 -4.40 20.69 -16.80
N VAL A 4 -4.53 21.93 -17.28
CA VAL A 4 -5.21 23.00 -16.54
C VAL A 4 -6.72 22.78 -16.66
N TRP A 5 -7.41 22.74 -15.53
CA TRP A 5 -8.85 22.57 -15.47
C TRP A 5 -9.53 23.86 -15.00
N GLU A 6 -10.71 24.14 -15.55
CA GLU A 6 -11.60 25.15 -14.97
C GLU A 6 -12.03 24.72 -13.55
N PRO A 7 -12.15 25.63 -12.56
CA PRO A 7 -12.34 25.27 -11.16
C PRO A 7 -13.49 24.27 -10.89
N GLN A 8 -14.66 24.47 -11.51
CA GLN A 8 -15.80 23.56 -11.34
C GLN A 8 -15.55 22.18 -11.97
N ALA A 9 -14.89 22.13 -13.13
CA ALA A 9 -14.56 20.88 -13.79
C ALA A 9 -13.46 20.12 -13.04
N PHE A 10 -12.53 20.84 -12.41
CA PHE A 10 -11.52 20.29 -11.52
C PHE A 10 -12.13 19.59 -10.31
N LEU A 11 -13.07 20.25 -9.62
CA LEU A 11 -13.80 19.65 -8.49
C LEU A 11 -14.62 18.42 -8.91
N GLN A 12 -15.25 18.44 -10.09
CA GLN A 12 -15.96 17.27 -10.61
C GLN A 12 -15.01 16.11 -10.93
N PHE A 13 -13.87 16.39 -11.56
CA PHE A 13 -12.81 15.42 -11.81
C PHE A 13 -12.36 14.77 -10.50
N LEU A 14 -12.07 15.58 -9.47
CA LEU A 14 -11.65 15.08 -8.16
C LEU A 14 -12.68 14.15 -7.51
N ASN A 15 -13.98 14.41 -7.70
CA ASN A 15 -15.05 13.57 -7.15
C ASN A 15 -15.25 12.24 -7.90
N GLN A 16 -14.87 12.17 -9.17
CA GLN A 16 -15.06 11.00 -10.04
C GLN A 16 -13.93 9.97 -9.95
N ARG A 17 -12.85 10.23 -9.21
CA ARG A 17 -11.66 9.36 -9.07
C ARG A 17 -11.91 8.02 -8.35
N ARG A 18 -13.16 7.72 -7.98
CA ARG A 18 -13.50 6.58 -7.13
C ARG A 18 -13.39 5.26 -7.90
N THR A 19 -12.90 4.22 -7.22
CA THR A 19 -12.79 2.87 -7.80
C THR A 19 -14.16 2.32 -8.17
N GLU A 20 -14.37 2.03 -9.46
CA GLU A 20 -15.53 1.29 -9.94
C GLU A 20 -15.29 -0.22 -9.87
N PHE A 21 -16.33 -0.98 -9.52
CA PHE A 21 -16.26 -2.44 -9.45
C PHE A 21 -16.95 -3.09 -10.65
N TYR A 22 -16.16 -3.84 -11.43
CA TYR A 22 -16.60 -4.56 -12.62
C TYR A 22 -17.15 -5.97 -12.27
N PRO A 23 -18.43 -6.28 -12.55
CA PRO A 23 -19.08 -7.55 -12.17
C PRO A 23 -18.35 -8.81 -12.69
N GLU A 24 -17.78 -8.75 -13.89
CA GLU A 24 -17.07 -9.87 -14.51
C GLU A 24 -15.76 -10.22 -13.80
N ILE A 25 -15.05 -9.22 -13.26
CA ILE A 25 -13.85 -9.45 -12.47
C ILE A 25 -14.24 -9.97 -11.08
N GLU A 26 -15.35 -9.47 -10.52
CA GLU A 26 -15.88 -9.97 -9.26
C GLU A 26 -16.20 -11.47 -9.33
N ALA A 27 -16.86 -11.93 -10.40
CA ALA A 27 -17.13 -13.35 -10.60
C ALA A 27 -15.84 -14.20 -10.62
N ARG A 28 -14.76 -13.70 -11.24
CA ARG A 28 -13.45 -14.38 -11.25
C ARG A 28 -12.82 -14.43 -9.87
N VAL A 29 -12.85 -13.32 -9.12
CA VAL A 29 -12.31 -13.27 -7.75
C VAL A 29 -13.09 -14.22 -6.84
N ARG A 30 -14.44 -14.20 -6.90
CA ARG A 30 -15.28 -15.14 -6.14
C ARG A 30 -14.92 -16.60 -6.43
N SER A 31 -14.69 -16.94 -7.70
CA SER A 31 -14.25 -18.28 -8.08
C SER A 31 -12.91 -18.66 -7.45
N ILE A 32 -11.93 -17.75 -7.43
CA ILE A 32 -10.64 -17.96 -6.75
C ILE A 32 -10.85 -18.20 -5.24
N LEU A 33 -11.63 -17.33 -4.58
CA LEU A 33 -11.90 -17.44 -3.14
C LEU A 33 -12.55 -18.79 -2.79
N GLU A 34 -13.57 -19.20 -3.54
CA GLU A 34 -14.28 -20.47 -3.31
C GLU A 34 -13.40 -21.70 -3.57
N ARG A 35 -12.53 -21.64 -4.60
CA ARG A 35 -11.55 -22.70 -4.83
C ARG A 35 -10.63 -22.88 -3.64
N VAL A 36 -10.01 -21.81 -3.13
CA VAL A 36 -9.12 -21.89 -1.95
C VAL A 36 -9.88 -22.37 -0.72
N ARG A 37 -11.12 -21.90 -0.52
CA ARG A 37 -11.96 -22.34 0.61
C ARG A 37 -12.24 -23.85 0.59
N ARG A 38 -12.46 -24.43 -0.59
CA ARG A 38 -12.82 -25.84 -0.75
C ARG A 38 -11.59 -26.76 -0.84
N GLU A 39 -10.56 -26.33 -1.54
CA GLU A 39 -9.42 -27.16 -1.95
C GLU A 39 -8.16 -26.89 -1.11
N GLY A 40 -8.12 -25.81 -0.32
CA GLY A 40 -7.01 -25.46 0.55
C GLY A 40 -5.69 -25.28 -0.21
N ASP A 41 -4.61 -25.86 0.31
CA ASP A 41 -3.26 -25.74 -0.25
C ASP A 41 -3.17 -26.24 -1.69
N ALA A 42 -3.98 -27.23 -2.10
CA ALA A 42 -3.97 -27.72 -3.46
C ALA A 42 -4.36 -26.63 -4.48
N ALA A 43 -5.36 -25.79 -4.14
CA ALA A 43 -5.68 -24.63 -4.95
C ALA A 43 -4.59 -23.57 -4.90
N LEU A 44 -3.89 -23.40 -3.77
CA LEU A 44 -2.79 -22.43 -3.67
C LEU A 44 -1.62 -22.81 -4.58
N TYR A 45 -1.19 -24.07 -4.60
CA TYR A 45 -0.13 -24.52 -5.52
C TYR A 45 -0.53 -24.32 -6.99
N ASP A 46 -1.75 -24.70 -7.38
CA ASP A 46 -2.26 -24.51 -8.75
C ASP A 46 -2.30 -23.02 -9.15
N LEU A 47 -2.87 -22.17 -8.29
CA LEU A 47 -3.05 -20.76 -8.58
C LEU A 47 -1.72 -19.99 -8.61
N THR A 48 -0.78 -20.33 -7.72
CA THR A 48 0.58 -19.75 -7.75
C THR A 48 1.32 -20.18 -9.02
N ARG A 49 1.24 -21.45 -9.44
CA ARG A 49 1.80 -21.90 -10.72
C ARG A 49 1.20 -21.15 -11.90
N ARG A 50 -0.11 -20.91 -11.87
CA ARG A 50 -0.84 -20.23 -12.96
C ARG A 50 -0.54 -18.73 -13.05
N PHE A 51 -0.54 -18.02 -11.92
CA PHE A 51 -0.50 -16.56 -11.91
C PHE A 51 0.91 -16.00 -11.69
N ASP A 52 1.72 -16.67 -10.86
CA ASP A 52 3.09 -16.24 -10.54
C ASP A 52 4.13 -17.01 -11.39
N GLY A 53 3.72 -18.11 -12.04
CA GLY A 53 4.60 -18.94 -12.87
C GLY A 53 5.59 -19.78 -12.06
N ALA A 54 5.35 -19.94 -10.76
CA ALA A 54 6.22 -20.63 -9.82
C ALA A 54 5.63 -21.97 -9.38
N ASP A 55 6.42 -23.03 -9.50
CA ASP A 55 6.06 -24.33 -8.92
C ASP A 55 6.63 -24.46 -7.51
N LEU A 56 5.74 -24.51 -6.53
CA LEU A 56 6.12 -24.59 -5.11
C LEU A 56 5.93 -25.98 -4.51
N GLU A 57 5.56 -27.00 -5.27
CA GLU A 57 5.28 -28.33 -4.70
C GLU A 57 6.50 -28.92 -3.96
N ALA A 58 7.71 -28.65 -4.47
CA ALA A 58 8.95 -29.13 -3.84
C ALA A 58 9.48 -28.20 -2.74
N THR A 59 9.17 -26.90 -2.79
CA THR A 59 9.75 -25.87 -1.90
C THR A 59 8.80 -25.41 -0.80
N GLY A 60 7.51 -25.74 -0.91
CA GLY A 60 6.47 -25.36 0.04
C GLY A 60 6.03 -23.90 -0.07
N LEU A 61 4.85 -23.62 0.51
CA LEU A 61 4.27 -22.27 0.54
C LEU A 61 4.92 -21.35 1.58
N ARG A 62 5.45 -21.90 2.69
CA ARG A 62 6.07 -21.13 3.77
C ARG A 62 7.56 -20.97 3.50
N VAL A 63 8.10 -19.78 3.74
CA VAL A 63 9.53 -19.52 3.66
C VAL A 63 10.25 -20.31 4.76
N THR A 64 11.34 -20.99 4.41
CA THR A 64 12.12 -21.80 5.36
C THR A 64 13.23 -21.00 6.03
N GLU A 65 13.78 -21.52 7.13
CA GLU A 65 14.91 -20.88 7.81
C GLU A 65 16.18 -20.86 6.94
N GLU A 66 16.35 -21.85 6.06
CA GLU A 66 17.44 -21.86 5.09
C GLU A 66 17.31 -20.71 4.09
N GLU A 67 16.08 -20.39 3.64
CA GLU A 67 15.83 -19.25 2.75
C GLU A 67 16.11 -17.92 3.46
N TYR A 68 15.75 -17.79 4.73
CA TYR A 68 16.12 -16.61 5.53
C TYR A 68 17.63 -16.46 5.69
N ARG A 69 18.36 -17.53 6.01
CA ARG A 69 19.84 -17.49 6.12
C ARG A 69 20.49 -17.10 4.80
N ALA A 70 19.99 -17.64 3.68
CA ALA A 70 20.46 -17.27 2.36
C ALA A 70 20.19 -15.79 2.05
N ALA A 71 19.01 -15.28 2.41
CA ALA A 71 18.66 -13.87 2.25
C ALA A 71 19.56 -12.94 3.10
N GLU A 72 19.82 -13.31 4.34
CA GLU A 72 20.74 -12.58 5.21
C GLU A 72 22.16 -12.53 4.61
N ALA A 73 22.65 -13.62 4.05
CA ALA A 73 23.96 -13.64 3.40
C ALA A 73 24.02 -12.79 2.12
N ALA A 74 22.88 -12.46 1.50
CA ALA A 74 22.79 -11.80 0.21
C ALA A 74 22.61 -10.28 0.28
N VAL A 75 22.23 -9.72 1.43
CA VAL A 75 22.04 -8.27 1.61
C VAL A 75 23.28 -7.59 2.15
N THR A 76 23.52 -6.34 1.75
CA THR A 76 24.68 -5.56 2.18
C THR A 76 24.50 -4.96 3.57
N ASP A 77 25.61 -4.59 4.20
CA ASP A 77 25.59 -3.91 5.50
C ASP A 77 24.96 -2.51 5.42
N GLU A 78 25.13 -1.82 4.30
CA GLU A 78 24.49 -0.52 4.06
C GLU A 78 22.96 -0.65 4.06
N PHE A 79 22.42 -1.70 3.42
CA PHE A 79 20.98 -1.97 3.46
C PHE A 79 20.51 -2.28 4.87
N ARG A 80 21.27 -3.09 5.63
CA ARG A 80 20.93 -3.44 7.02
C ARG A 80 20.87 -2.21 7.93
N GLU A 81 21.80 -1.27 7.75
CA GLU A 81 21.82 -0.03 8.51
C GLU A 81 20.65 0.88 8.14
N ALA A 82 20.36 1.05 6.84
CA ALA A 82 19.19 1.80 6.39
C ALA A 82 17.88 1.19 6.90
N LEU A 83 17.78 -0.14 6.89
CA LEU A 83 16.65 -0.90 7.42
C LEU A 83 16.48 -0.68 8.93
N ARG A 84 17.58 -0.68 9.70
CA ARG A 84 17.55 -0.41 11.15
C ARG A 84 16.95 0.97 11.43
N VAL A 85 17.42 2.00 10.73
CA VAL A 85 16.89 3.37 10.86
C VAL A 85 15.41 3.43 10.50
N ALA A 86 14.99 2.78 9.42
CA ALA A 86 13.59 2.74 9.01
C ALA A 86 12.70 2.06 10.07
N VAL A 87 13.12 0.90 10.59
CA VAL A 87 12.39 0.18 11.65
C VAL A 87 12.27 1.03 12.91
N GLU A 88 13.35 1.69 13.33
CA GLU A 88 13.36 2.57 14.51
C GLU A 88 12.40 3.75 14.35
N ASN A 89 12.45 4.45 13.22
CA ASN A 89 11.60 5.61 12.95
C ASN A 89 10.11 5.22 12.89
N ILE A 90 9.77 4.15 12.18
CA ILE A 90 8.38 3.68 12.06
C ILE A 90 7.86 3.22 13.43
N THR A 91 8.69 2.50 14.21
CA THR A 91 8.33 2.07 15.56
C THR A 91 8.11 3.25 16.49
N ALA A 92 9.00 4.26 16.44
CA ALA A 92 8.90 5.47 17.25
C ALA A 92 7.64 6.27 16.94
N PHE A 93 7.22 6.33 15.66
CA PHE A 93 6.00 7.01 15.24
C PHE A 93 4.72 6.31 15.74
N HIS A 94 4.67 4.97 15.67
CA HIS A 94 3.47 4.22 16.04
C HIS A 94 3.32 3.99 17.54
N ARG A 95 4.42 4.00 18.31
CA ARG A 95 4.39 3.70 19.75
C ARG A 95 3.47 4.62 20.57
N PRO A 96 3.44 5.96 20.37
CA PRO A 96 2.50 6.84 21.08
C PRO A 96 1.04 6.67 20.67
N GLN A 97 0.76 6.01 19.54
CA GLN A 97 -0.59 5.82 19.00
C GLN A 97 -1.29 4.58 19.59
N VAL A 98 -0.59 3.75 20.36
CA VAL A 98 -1.17 2.56 20.99
C VAL A 98 -2.22 2.98 22.01
N ALA A 99 -3.47 2.61 21.74
CA ALA A 99 -4.57 2.94 22.63
C ALA A 99 -4.51 2.10 23.92
N HIS A 100 -4.75 2.76 25.06
CA HIS A 100 -4.72 2.11 26.38
C HIS A 100 -6.14 1.83 26.90
N SER A 101 -6.28 0.69 27.58
CA SER A 101 -7.52 0.38 28.30
C SER A 101 -7.76 1.41 29.41
N TRP A 102 -9.02 1.77 29.64
CA TRP A 102 -9.39 2.74 30.68
C TRP A 102 -10.67 2.31 31.38
N PHE A 103 -10.80 2.70 32.65
CA PHE A 103 -11.97 2.41 33.49
C PHE A 103 -12.27 3.61 34.38
N ILE A 104 -13.56 3.90 34.59
CA ILE A 104 -14.10 4.97 35.40
C ILE A 104 -15.05 4.35 36.42
N THR A 105 -14.78 4.58 37.70
CA THR A 105 -15.69 4.23 38.79
C THR A 105 -16.57 5.43 39.12
N ARG A 106 -17.89 5.26 39.02
CA ARG A 106 -18.88 6.30 39.35
C ARG A 106 -19.15 6.35 40.86
N PRO A 107 -19.71 7.47 41.37
CA PRO A 107 -20.05 7.60 42.79
C PRO A 107 -21.03 6.53 43.32
N ASP A 108 -21.85 5.94 42.45
CA ASP A 108 -22.77 4.84 42.79
C ASP A 108 -22.10 3.45 42.82
N GLY A 109 -20.79 3.38 42.57
CA GLY A 109 -20.01 2.14 42.51
C GLY A 109 -19.98 1.46 41.13
N THR A 110 -20.69 1.98 40.12
CA THR A 110 -20.68 1.42 38.76
C THR A 110 -19.33 1.65 38.09
N ILE A 111 -18.76 0.62 37.46
CA ILE A 111 -17.54 0.72 36.65
C ILE A 111 -17.91 0.73 35.17
N LEU A 112 -17.49 1.77 34.46
CA LEU A 112 -17.53 1.86 33.00
C LEU A 112 -16.11 1.85 32.46
N GLY A 113 -15.90 1.35 31.25
CA GLY A 113 -14.57 1.35 30.67
C GLY A 113 -14.51 0.80 29.26
N GLN A 114 -13.33 0.89 28.69
CA GLN A 114 -12.98 0.26 27.43
C GLN A 114 -11.76 -0.61 27.67
N ARG A 115 -11.89 -1.91 27.38
CA ARG A 115 -10.76 -2.81 27.30
C ARG A 115 -10.30 -2.90 25.85
N ILE A 116 -9.05 -2.55 25.61
CA ILE A 116 -8.41 -2.58 24.30
C ILE A 116 -7.42 -3.74 24.30
N THR A 117 -7.57 -4.63 23.33
CA THR A 117 -6.69 -5.78 23.09
C THR A 117 -6.35 -5.86 21.61
N PRO A 118 -5.15 -6.31 21.24
CA PRO A 118 -4.82 -6.59 19.84
C PRO A 118 -5.71 -7.72 19.30
N VAL A 119 -5.75 -7.86 17.97
CA VAL A 119 -6.26 -9.08 17.34
C VAL A 119 -5.32 -10.24 17.64
N ASP A 120 -5.84 -11.47 17.66
CA ASP A 120 -5.02 -12.65 17.92
C ASP A 120 -4.06 -12.91 16.75
N ARG A 121 -4.56 -12.78 15.51
CA ARG A 121 -3.74 -12.91 14.29
C ARG A 121 -4.02 -11.83 13.25
N ALA A 122 -2.96 -11.19 12.77
CA ALA A 122 -3.00 -10.26 11.63
C ALA A 122 -2.37 -10.88 10.38
N GLY A 123 -3.04 -10.73 9.24
CA GLY A 123 -2.51 -11.08 7.92
C GLY A 123 -2.10 -9.83 7.17
N VAL A 124 -0.88 -9.81 6.65
CA VAL A 124 -0.31 -8.69 5.90
C VAL A 124 -0.09 -9.14 4.46
N TYR A 125 -0.75 -8.49 3.51
CA TYR A 125 -0.44 -8.66 2.10
C TYR A 125 0.59 -7.62 1.68
N VAL A 126 1.70 -8.08 1.10
CA VAL A 126 2.72 -7.21 0.50
C VAL A 126 2.79 -7.50 -0.99
N PRO A 127 2.58 -6.50 -1.87
CA PRO A 127 2.76 -6.72 -3.30
C PRO A 127 4.22 -7.04 -3.64
N GLY A 128 4.41 -7.90 -4.64
CA GLY A 128 5.72 -8.25 -5.18
C GLY A 128 5.71 -8.28 -6.71
N GLY A 129 6.76 -8.84 -7.31
CA GLY A 129 6.94 -8.91 -8.77
C GLY A 129 8.12 -8.05 -9.24
N SER A 130 7.86 -6.94 -9.93
CA SER A 130 8.88 -6.14 -10.60
C SER A 130 9.86 -5.41 -9.66
N ALA A 131 9.48 -5.18 -8.40
CA ALA A 131 10.34 -4.60 -7.38
C ALA A 131 9.93 -5.08 -5.98
N PRO A 132 10.89 -5.30 -5.06
CA PRO A 132 10.58 -5.65 -3.68
C PRO A 132 10.08 -4.41 -2.91
N LEU A 133 8.80 -4.41 -2.50
CA LEU A 133 8.21 -3.33 -1.71
C LEU A 133 8.39 -3.56 -0.20
N PHE A 134 9.64 -3.70 0.25
CA PHE A 134 9.91 -3.93 1.67
C PHE A 134 9.49 -2.75 2.56
N SER A 135 9.41 -1.52 2.04
CA SER A 135 8.82 -0.38 2.77
C SER A 135 7.34 -0.62 3.12
N CYS A 136 6.55 -1.15 2.17
CA CYS A 136 5.16 -1.53 2.40
C CYS A 136 5.05 -2.60 3.49
N LEU A 137 5.99 -3.55 3.52
CA LEU A 137 6.07 -4.54 4.59
C LEU A 137 6.28 -3.85 5.94
N LEU A 138 7.28 -2.98 6.07
CA LEU A 138 7.58 -2.31 7.33
C LEU A 138 6.39 -1.50 7.84
N MET A 139 5.76 -0.71 6.95
CA MET A 139 4.63 0.15 7.30
C MET A 139 3.37 -0.60 7.72
N THR A 140 3.26 -1.90 7.39
CA THR A 140 2.07 -2.71 7.73
C THR A 140 2.34 -3.69 8.87
N VAL A 141 3.54 -4.25 8.95
CA VAL A 141 3.95 -5.19 10.01
C VAL A 141 4.24 -4.47 11.32
N ILE A 142 5.02 -3.38 11.29
CA ILE A 142 5.47 -2.71 12.53
C ILE A 142 4.28 -2.24 13.37
N PRO A 143 3.20 -1.63 12.82
CA PRO A 143 2.04 -1.27 13.62
C PRO A 143 1.37 -2.45 14.33
N ALA A 144 1.31 -3.62 13.68
CA ALA A 144 0.75 -4.84 14.28
C ALA A 144 1.62 -5.33 15.44
N VAL A 145 2.95 -5.32 15.27
CA VAL A 145 3.91 -5.71 16.31
C VAL A 145 3.88 -4.73 17.48
N VAL A 146 3.82 -3.42 17.20
CA VAL A 146 3.71 -2.36 18.21
C VAL A 146 2.38 -2.45 18.98
N ALA A 147 1.28 -2.84 18.32
CA ALA A 147 0.00 -3.10 18.96
C ALA A 147 0.00 -4.37 19.84
N GLY A 148 1.03 -5.23 19.74
CA GLY A 148 1.16 -6.46 20.50
C GLY A 148 0.40 -7.65 19.90
N VAL A 149 0.15 -7.65 18.59
CA VAL A 149 -0.46 -8.79 17.89
C VAL A 149 0.41 -10.04 18.08
N PRO A 150 -0.10 -11.13 18.67
CA PRO A 150 0.69 -12.33 18.94
C PRO A 150 1.22 -13.02 17.67
N GLU A 151 0.40 -13.08 16.63
CA GLU A 151 0.75 -13.75 15.37
C GLU A 151 0.54 -12.80 14.18
N VAL A 152 1.63 -12.44 13.51
CA VAL A 152 1.59 -11.65 12.27
C VAL A 152 2.11 -12.53 11.15
N ILE A 153 1.28 -12.78 10.15
CA ILE A 153 1.67 -13.53 8.95
C ILE A 153 1.75 -12.58 7.75
N VAL A 154 2.68 -12.84 6.85
CA VAL A 154 2.89 -12.05 5.63
C VAL A 154 2.70 -12.94 4.41
N CYS A 155 1.86 -12.52 3.46
CA CYS A 155 1.77 -13.12 2.15
C CYS A 155 2.36 -12.17 1.11
N THR A 156 3.32 -12.67 0.33
CA THR A 156 3.91 -11.96 -0.81
C THR A 156 4.13 -12.93 -1.97
N PRO A 157 3.83 -12.55 -3.23
CA PRO A 157 4.05 -13.42 -4.38
C PRO A 157 5.55 -13.75 -4.55
N PRO A 158 5.89 -14.98 -4.96
CA PRO A 158 7.25 -15.34 -5.32
C PRO A 158 7.63 -14.85 -6.72
N ASP A 159 8.94 -14.86 -7.00
CA ASP A 159 9.45 -14.81 -8.36
C ASP A 159 9.11 -16.11 -9.13
N ARG A 160 9.38 -16.15 -10.44
CA ARG A 160 9.15 -17.35 -11.27
C ARG A 160 9.96 -18.57 -10.84
N SER A 161 11.02 -18.39 -10.04
CA SER A 161 11.80 -19.48 -9.46
C SER A 161 11.26 -19.93 -8.09
N GLY A 162 10.15 -19.37 -7.61
CA GLY A 162 9.56 -19.69 -6.33
C GLY A 162 10.24 -19.03 -5.12
N ARG A 163 11.08 -18.00 -5.32
CA ARG A 163 11.80 -17.31 -4.25
C ARG A 163 11.17 -15.98 -3.89
N ILE A 164 11.34 -15.57 -2.64
CA ILE A 164 11.08 -14.20 -2.18
C ILE A 164 12.38 -13.40 -2.24
N ASP A 165 12.27 -12.11 -2.55
CA ASP A 165 13.42 -11.20 -2.56
C ASP A 165 14.16 -11.19 -1.21
N PRO A 166 15.51 -11.26 -1.19
CA PRO A 166 16.29 -11.25 0.04
C PRO A 166 16.03 -10.04 0.95
N HIS A 167 15.86 -8.85 0.38
CA HIS A 167 15.60 -7.61 1.13
C HIS A 167 14.24 -7.67 1.84
N MET A 168 13.25 -8.31 1.20
CA MET A 168 11.93 -8.52 1.80
C MET A 168 12.00 -9.46 3.00
N LEU A 169 12.75 -10.57 2.90
CA LEU A 169 12.89 -11.53 4.00
C LEU A 169 13.66 -10.94 5.17
N VAL A 170 14.75 -10.21 4.89
CA VAL A 170 15.53 -9.51 5.92
C VAL A 170 14.69 -8.42 6.60
N ALA A 171 13.90 -7.66 5.82
CA ALA A 171 12.97 -6.67 6.37
C ALA A 171 11.88 -7.30 7.24
N ALA A 172 11.29 -8.43 6.83
CA ALA A 172 10.30 -9.15 7.62
C ALA A 172 10.86 -9.55 8.99
N ARG A 173 12.07 -10.12 9.00
CA ARG A 173 12.75 -10.53 10.23
C ARG A 173 13.10 -9.34 11.12
N ALA A 174 13.62 -8.26 10.54
CA ALA A 174 13.92 -7.03 11.29
C ALA A 174 12.66 -6.40 11.91
N ALA A 175 11.51 -6.52 11.24
CA ALA A 175 10.21 -6.08 11.74
C ALA A 175 9.57 -7.04 12.76
N GLY A 176 10.22 -8.17 13.09
CA GLY A 176 9.75 -9.12 14.10
C GLY A 176 8.85 -10.25 13.57
N VAL A 177 8.77 -10.45 12.26
CA VAL A 177 7.92 -11.47 11.62
C VAL A 177 8.74 -12.58 10.99
N LYS A 178 8.32 -13.83 11.22
CA LYS A 178 8.93 -15.04 10.65
C LYS A 178 8.01 -15.81 9.72
N ASP A 179 6.70 -15.55 9.79
CA ASP A 179 5.70 -16.30 9.04
C ASP A 179 5.42 -15.63 7.71
N VAL A 180 6.33 -15.84 6.75
CA VAL A 180 6.19 -15.39 5.37
C VAL A 180 5.74 -16.54 4.48
N TYR A 181 4.72 -16.30 3.68
CA TYR A 181 4.13 -17.23 2.72
C TYR A 181 4.26 -16.69 1.29
N LYS A 182 4.66 -17.57 0.38
CA LYS A 182 4.93 -17.33 -1.04
C LYS A 182 3.64 -17.28 -1.86
N LEU A 183 2.77 -16.33 -1.54
CA LEU A 183 1.41 -16.23 -2.08
C LEU A 183 1.08 -14.78 -2.48
N GLY A 184 0.61 -14.60 -3.70
CA GLY A 184 0.09 -13.33 -4.21
C GLY A 184 -1.42 -13.29 -4.41
N GLY A 185 -1.92 -12.14 -4.86
CA GLY A 185 -3.25 -12.01 -5.45
C GLY A 185 -4.44 -12.35 -4.54
N ALA A 186 -5.57 -12.67 -5.17
CA ALA A 186 -6.80 -13.02 -4.45
C ALA A 186 -6.67 -14.34 -3.67
N GLN A 187 -5.81 -15.26 -4.13
CA GLN A 187 -5.56 -16.54 -3.47
C GLN A 187 -4.85 -16.38 -2.12
N ALA A 188 -3.94 -15.41 -1.99
CA ALA A 188 -3.33 -15.06 -0.71
C ALA A 188 -4.37 -14.54 0.29
N ILE A 189 -5.26 -13.66 -0.17
CA ILE A 189 -6.34 -13.10 0.65
C ILE A 189 -7.29 -14.22 1.10
N ALA A 190 -7.65 -15.14 0.21
CA ALA A 190 -8.47 -16.31 0.55
C ALA A 190 -7.80 -17.21 1.60
N ALA A 191 -6.49 -17.48 1.44
CA ALA A 191 -5.73 -18.30 2.37
C ALA A 191 -5.74 -17.70 3.79
N MET A 192 -5.51 -16.39 3.91
CA MET A 192 -5.57 -15.70 5.20
C MET A 192 -7.00 -15.63 5.76
N ALA A 193 -8.02 -15.43 4.92
CA ALA A 193 -9.40 -15.27 5.37
C ALA A 193 -10.05 -16.59 5.84
N TYR A 194 -9.73 -17.69 5.17
CA TYR A 194 -10.36 -19.00 5.44
C TYR A 194 -9.45 -19.96 6.20
N GLY A 195 -8.14 -19.76 6.13
CA GLY A 195 -7.15 -20.73 6.57
C GLY A 195 -7.03 -21.91 5.60
N THR A 196 -5.87 -22.55 5.60
CA THR A 196 -5.58 -23.80 4.92
C THR A 196 -4.78 -24.71 5.85
N ALA A 197 -4.29 -25.86 5.35
CA ALA A 197 -3.41 -26.71 6.15
C ALA A 197 -2.06 -26.03 6.47
N THR A 198 -1.58 -25.14 5.59
CA THR A 198 -0.30 -24.43 5.75
C THR A 198 -0.47 -22.98 6.26
N VAL A 199 -1.50 -22.27 5.82
CA VAL A 199 -1.71 -20.85 6.13
C VAL A 199 -2.78 -20.72 7.23
N PRO A 200 -2.46 -20.17 8.40
CA PRO A 200 -3.45 -20.00 9.46
C PRO A 200 -4.46 -18.91 9.09
N ARG A 201 -5.71 -19.12 9.49
CA ARG A 201 -6.77 -18.11 9.36
C ARG A 201 -6.46 -16.90 10.23
N VAL A 202 -6.60 -15.68 9.73
CA VAL A 202 -6.37 -14.44 10.47
C VAL A 202 -7.67 -13.74 10.86
N ASP A 203 -7.59 -12.77 11.78
CA ASP A 203 -8.74 -11.97 12.23
C ASP A 203 -8.85 -10.63 11.49
N LYS A 204 -7.72 -10.11 10.98
CA LYS A 204 -7.68 -8.91 10.16
C LYS A 204 -6.64 -9.01 9.05
N ILE A 205 -7.00 -8.63 7.83
CA ILE A 205 -6.11 -8.56 6.66
C ILE A 205 -5.83 -7.09 6.33
N VAL A 206 -4.55 -6.74 6.21
CA VAL A 206 -4.10 -5.40 5.86
C VAL A 206 -3.14 -5.42 4.69
N GLY A 207 -2.88 -4.25 4.12
CA GLY A 207 -1.91 -4.05 3.05
C GLY A 207 -2.57 -3.75 1.70
N PRO A 208 -1.96 -2.86 0.90
CA PRO A 208 -2.45 -2.49 -0.41
C PRO A 208 -2.20 -3.62 -1.42
N GLY A 209 -2.93 -3.60 -2.53
CA GLY A 209 -2.69 -4.54 -3.61
C GLY A 209 -3.38 -4.09 -4.88
N ASN A 210 -3.21 -4.90 -5.94
CA ASN A 210 -3.91 -4.64 -7.19
C ASN A 210 -5.44 -4.81 -7.02
N TYR A 211 -6.17 -4.49 -8.09
CA TYR A 211 -7.63 -4.58 -8.10
C TYR A 211 -8.18 -5.96 -7.64
N TYR A 212 -7.52 -7.07 -7.97
CA TYR A 212 -7.94 -8.42 -7.54
C TYR A 212 -7.80 -8.59 -6.02
N VAL A 213 -6.74 -8.06 -5.41
CA VAL A 213 -6.52 -8.06 -3.96
C VAL A 213 -7.55 -7.19 -3.26
N THR A 214 -7.77 -5.97 -3.75
CA THR A 214 -8.78 -5.05 -3.19
C THR A 214 -10.17 -5.66 -3.24
N LEU A 215 -10.55 -6.27 -4.37
CA LEU A 215 -11.84 -6.93 -4.53
C LEU A 215 -11.94 -8.19 -3.66
N ALA A 216 -10.87 -8.98 -3.52
CA ALA A 216 -10.84 -10.12 -2.61
C ALA A 216 -11.07 -9.68 -1.16
N LYS A 217 -10.38 -8.63 -0.70
CA LYS A 217 -10.55 -8.03 0.64
C LYS A 217 -12.01 -7.61 0.87
N LYS A 218 -12.62 -6.92 -0.10
CA LYS A 218 -14.04 -6.55 -0.06
C LYS A 218 -14.95 -7.76 0.11
N LEU A 219 -14.68 -8.85 -0.62
CA LEU A 219 -15.52 -10.04 -0.65
C LEU A 219 -15.38 -10.93 0.60
N VAL A 220 -14.23 -10.88 1.29
CA VAL A 220 -14.01 -11.62 2.54
C VAL A 220 -14.33 -10.80 3.80
N PHE A 221 -14.63 -9.50 3.65
CA PHE A 221 -14.98 -8.64 4.78
C PHE A 221 -16.24 -9.13 5.50
N GLY A 222 -16.19 -9.11 6.84
CA GLY A 222 -17.24 -9.60 7.73
C GLY A 222 -16.71 -10.73 8.60
N PRO A 223 -16.43 -11.93 8.03
CA PRO A 223 -15.71 -12.99 8.73
C PRO A 223 -14.28 -12.60 9.14
N VAL A 224 -13.61 -11.76 8.37
CA VAL A 224 -12.30 -11.19 8.68
C VAL A 224 -12.37 -9.67 8.54
N GLY A 225 -11.67 -8.94 9.41
CA GLY A 225 -11.53 -7.50 9.29
C GLY A 225 -10.64 -7.13 8.11
N ILE A 226 -10.83 -5.94 7.55
CA ILE A 226 -9.88 -5.33 6.60
C ILE A 226 -9.51 -3.92 7.08
N ASP A 227 -8.38 -3.39 6.63
CA ASP A 227 -7.98 -1.98 6.80
C ASP A 227 -8.85 -1.04 5.94
N MET A 228 -8.70 -1.10 4.63
CA MET A 228 -9.38 -0.26 3.65
C MET A 228 -9.35 -0.89 2.25
N LEU A 229 -10.20 -0.37 1.37
CA LEU A 229 -10.17 -0.69 -0.06
C LEU A 229 -9.28 0.34 -0.75
N ALA A 230 -8.03 -0.05 -1.00
CA ALA A 230 -7.04 0.83 -1.62
C ALA A 230 -7.50 1.28 -3.02
N GLY A 231 -7.40 2.59 -3.26
CA GLY A 231 -7.61 3.24 -4.54
C GLY A 231 -6.31 3.36 -5.35
N PRO A 232 -6.36 4.02 -6.53
CA PRO A 232 -5.14 4.45 -7.20
C PRO A 232 -4.34 5.38 -6.28
N THR A 233 -3.03 5.27 -6.33
CA THR A 233 -2.16 6.09 -5.48
C THR A 233 -2.06 7.52 -6.03
N GLU A 234 -2.01 8.51 -5.14
CA GLU A 234 -2.07 9.91 -5.54
C GLU A 234 -1.24 10.86 -4.66
N VAL A 235 -0.79 11.94 -5.28
CA VAL A 235 -0.20 13.10 -4.60
C VAL A 235 -0.91 14.36 -5.06
N LEU A 236 -1.25 15.21 -4.08
CA LEU A 236 -1.72 16.57 -4.30
C LEU A 236 -0.70 17.52 -3.69
N ALA A 237 -0.11 18.36 -4.52
CA ALA A 237 0.79 19.41 -4.08
C ALA A 237 0.10 20.78 -4.13
N VAL A 238 0.22 21.54 -3.05
CA VAL A 238 -0.24 22.93 -2.92
C VAL A 238 0.97 23.84 -3.01
N ASP A 239 1.00 24.70 -4.03
CA ASP A 239 2.12 25.59 -4.34
C ASP A 239 1.69 27.05 -4.22
N ASP A 240 2.22 27.74 -3.20
CA ASP A 240 2.03 29.17 -2.99
C ASP A 240 2.93 30.04 -3.91
N GLY A 241 3.76 29.40 -4.74
CA GLY A 241 4.67 30.02 -5.68
C GLY A 241 6.08 30.24 -5.14
N THR A 242 6.34 29.92 -3.87
CA THR A 242 7.66 30.11 -3.24
C THR A 242 8.59 28.91 -3.41
N ALA A 243 8.04 27.71 -3.61
CA ALA A 243 8.83 26.50 -3.81
C ALA A 243 9.71 26.58 -5.07
N ASP A 244 10.80 25.79 -5.10
CA ASP A 244 11.52 25.54 -6.33
C ASP A 244 10.66 24.69 -7.28
N ALA A 245 10.41 25.18 -8.49
CA ALA A 245 9.62 24.47 -9.49
C ALA A 245 10.26 23.15 -9.94
N GLU A 246 11.59 23.01 -9.83
CA GLU A 246 12.30 21.77 -10.13
C GLU A 246 12.06 20.72 -9.04
N TRP A 247 12.02 21.12 -7.77
CA TRP A 247 11.77 20.18 -6.67
C TRP A 247 10.32 19.72 -6.66
N LEU A 248 9.39 20.66 -6.79
CA LEU A 248 7.97 20.35 -6.91
C LEU A 248 7.68 19.45 -8.12
N ALA A 249 8.37 19.66 -9.24
CA ALA A 249 8.29 18.75 -10.38
C ALA A 249 8.81 17.35 -10.03
N ALA A 250 9.91 17.24 -9.29
CA ALA A 250 10.46 15.95 -8.85
C ALA A 250 9.48 15.21 -7.92
N ASP A 251 8.85 15.92 -6.99
CA ASP A 251 7.87 15.35 -6.06
C ASP A 251 6.64 14.81 -6.80
N LEU A 252 6.06 15.60 -7.72
CA LEU A 252 4.97 15.12 -8.58
C LEU A 252 5.42 13.91 -9.44
N LEU A 253 6.64 13.93 -9.98
CA LEU A 253 7.16 12.83 -10.79
C LEU A 253 7.38 11.54 -9.98
N SER A 254 7.74 11.66 -8.70
CA SER A 254 7.90 10.52 -7.80
C SER A 254 6.62 9.69 -7.69
N GLN A 255 5.46 10.34 -7.81
CA GLN A 255 4.17 9.67 -7.84
C GLN A 255 3.80 9.18 -9.24
N ALA A 256 4.08 9.97 -10.28
CA ALA A 256 3.76 9.61 -11.67
C ALA A 256 4.52 8.36 -12.18
N GLU A 257 5.64 7.99 -11.56
CA GLU A 257 6.38 6.78 -11.93
C GLU A 257 5.72 5.47 -11.48
N HIS A 258 4.70 5.55 -10.64
CA HIS A 258 3.85 4.43 -10.26
C HIS A 258 2.79 4.16 -11.34
N PRO A 259 2.56 2.89 -11.75
CA PRO A 259 1.49 2.55 -12.69
C PRO A 259 0.12 3.02 -12.19
N GLY A 260 -0.53 3.91 -12.95
CA GLY A 260 -1.82 4.50 -12.56
C GLY A 260 -1.73 5.59 -11.49
N GLY A 261 -0.52 6.07 -11.16
CA GLY A 261 -0.32 7.19 -10.26
C GLY A 261 -1.03 8.45 -10.74
N MET A 262 -1.55 9.22 -9.79
CA MET A 262 -2.23 10.48 -10.05
C MET A 262 -1.45 11.63 -9.43
N VAL A 263 -1.31 12.72 -10.19
CA VAL A 263 -0.57 13.92 -9.78
C VAL A 263 -1.46 15.14 -9.92
N ILE A 264 -1.64 15.85 -8.83
CA ILE A 264 -2.52 17.00 -8.76
C ILE A 264 -1.71 18.19 -8.23
N LEU A 265 -1.75 19.30 -8.96
CA LEU A 265 -1.17 20.57 -8.54
C LEU A 265 -2.29 21.57 -8.27
N VAL A 266 -2.27 22.19 -7.11
CA VAL A 266 -3.12 23.33 -6.77
C VAL A 266 -2.22 24.53 -6.53
N THR A 267 -2.41 25.62 -7.27
CA THR A 267 -1.57 26.81 -7.11
C THR A 267 -2.31 28.11 -7.39
N ALA A 268 -2.19 29.06 -6.45
CA ALA A 268 -2.64 30.44 -6.62
C ALA A 268 -1.65 31.32 -7.42
N ALA A 269 -0.45 30.83 -7.73
CA ALA A 269 0.58 31.59 -8.44
C ALA A 269 0.34 31.73 -9.96
N GLY A 270 -0.78 31.17 -10.45
CA GLY A 270 -1.30 31.39 -11.80
C GLY A 270 -0.68 30.51 -12.89
N ALA A 271 -1.17 30.70 -14.12
CA ALA A 271 -0.89 29.79 -15.24
C ALA A 271 0.59 29.71 -15.65
N SER A 272 1.36 30.79 -15.47
CA SER A 272 2.80 30.80 -15.76
C SER A 272 3.57 29.86 -14.84
N ARG A 273 3.17 29.76 -13.56
CA ARG A 273 3.75 28.85 -12.58
C ARG A 273 3.48 27.40 -12.95
N ILE A 274 2.22 27.08 -13.29
CA ILE A 274 1.83 25.74 -13.76
C ILE A 274 2.64 25.34 -15.00
N ALA A 275 2.81 26.27 -15.95
CA ALA A 275 3.60 26.01 -17.16
C ALA A 275 5.09 25.75 -16.85
N ALA A 276 5.67 26.49 -15.89
CA ALA A 276 7.06 26.30 -15.48
C ALA A 276 7.28 24.92 -14.83
N ILE A 277 6.41 24.51 -13.90
CA ILE A 277 6.45 23.18 -13.26
C ILE A 277 6.22 22.09 -14.30
N GLY A 278 5.21 22.25 -15.18
CA GLY A 278 4.96 21.30 -16.26
C GLY A 278 6.16 21.13 -17.19
N ALA A 279 6.89 22.21 -17.50
CA ALA A 279 8.11 22.15 -18.29
C ALA A 279 9.27 21.45 -17.55
N ALA A 280 9.41 21.69 -16.24
CA ALA A 280 10.39 20.99 -15.40
C ALA A 280 10.11 19.48 -15.35
N MET A 281 8.84 19.09 -15.15
CA MET A 281 8.43 17.69 -15.21
C MET A 281 8.83 17.06 -16.55
N GLU A 282 8.54 17.72 -17.69
CA GLU A 282 8.86 17.19 -19.03
C GLU A 282 10.36 16.97 -19.24
N ARG A 283 11.21 17.88 -18.74
CA ARG A 283 12.66 17.75 -18.81
C ARG A 283 13.15 16.58 -17.94
N GLN A 284 12.75 16.54 -16.68
CA GLN A 284 13.19 15.51 -15.74
C GLN A 284 12.71 14.12 -16.16
N ALA A 285 11.43 13.99 -16.54
CA ALA A 285 10.85 12.73 -17.00
C ALA A 285 11.60 12.12 -18.20
N ALA A 286 12.16 12.95 -19.09
CA ALA A 286 12.94 12.46 -20.23
C ALA A 286 14.25 11.76 -19.82
N ALA A 287 14.79 12.06 -18.64
CA ALA A 287 15.99 11.43 -18.10
C ALA A 287 15.70 10.19 -17.23
N LEU A 288 14.43 9.92 -16.91
CA LEU A 288 14.06 8.84 -15.99
C LEU A 288 13.80 7.50 -16.72
N PRO A 289 14.17 6.35 -16.12
CA PRO A 289 13.97 5.03 -16.73
C PRO A 289 12.51 4.69 -17.07
N ARG A 290 11.55 5.30 -16.36
CA ARG A 290 10.10 5.05 -16.50
C ARG A 290 9.36 6.17 -17.24
N ALA A 291 10.04 6.90 -18.13
CA ALA A 291 9.48 8.02 -18.89
C ALA A 291 8.11 7.72 -19.54
N GLY A 292 7.92 6.51 -20.07
CA GLY A 292 6.65 6.10 -20.68
C GLY A 292 5.48 6.04 -19.68
N THR A 293 5.69 5.43 -18.51
CA THR A 293 4.69 5.36 -17.43
C THR A 293 4.35 6.75 -16.93
N ILE A 294 5.37 7.57 -16.68
CA ILE A 294 5.25 8.95 -16.20
C ILE A 294 4.40 9.79 -17.16
N ARG A 295 4.73 9.76 -18.46
CA ARG A 295 3.99 10.52 -19.48
C ARG A 295 2.53 10.05 -19.58
N GLY A 296 2.29 8.74 -19.49
CA GLY A 296 0.93 8.18 -19.46
C GLY A 296 0.12 8.66 -18.26
N ALA A 297 0.69 8.56 -17.06
CA ALA A 297 0.08 9.03 -15.82
C ALA A 297 -0.26 10.53 -15.88
N GLY A 298 0.68 11.37 -16.31
CA GLY A 298 0.44 12.80 -16.47
C GLY A 298 -0.62 13.14 -17.51
N ALA A 299 -0.64 12.44 -18.65
CA ALA A 299 -1.63 12.69 -19.71
C ALA A 299 -3.06 12.30 -19.28
N GLU A 300 -3.21 11.18 -18.57
CA GLU A 300 -4.52 10.67 -18.16
C GLU A 300 -5.04 11.28 -16.86
N ARG A 301 -4.12 11.59 -15.93
CA ARG A 301 -4.44 11.87 -14.52
C ARG A 301 -3.68 13.06 -13.94
N GLY A 302 -2.91 13.78 -14.75
CA GLY A 302 -2.25 15.03 -14.36
C GLY A 302 -3.23 16.21 -14.41
N ALA A 303 -3.48 16.82 -13.26
CA ALA A 303 -4.43 17.93 -13.16
C ALA A 303 -3.80 19.12 -12.42
N ALA A 304 -4.04 20.32 -12.94
CA ALA A 304 -3.71 21.57 -12.28
C ALA A 304 -4.95 22.45 -12.15
N GLY A 305 -5.20 22.95 -10.95
CA GLY A 305 -6.21 23.95 -10.64
C GLY A 305 -5.58 25.16 -9.96
N GLY A 306 -6.23 26.33 -10.04
CA GLY A 306 -5.82 27.51 -9.28
C GLY A 306 -7.02 28.17 -8.62
N GLY A 307 -6.93 28.40 -7.31
CA GLY A 307 -7.77 29.34 -6.57
C GLY A 307 -7.18 30.76 -6.61
N ALA A 308 -7.92 31.75 -6.11
CA ALA A 308 -7.42 33.11 -5.98
C ALA A 308 -6.45 33.27 -4.80
N ASN A 309 -6.50 32.35 -3.81
CA ASN A 309 -5.65 32.34 -2.62
C ASN A 309 -5.62 30.93 -1.98
N LEU A 310 -4.73 30.76 -0.99
CA LEU A 310 -4.53 29.50 -0.27
C LEU A 310 -5.77 28.99 0.50
N GLU A 311 -6.70 29.87 0.88
CA GLU A 311 -7.95 29.47 1.54
C GLU A 311 -8.94 28.83 0.55
N GLU A 312 -9.03 29.36 -0.67
CA GLU A 312 -9.78 28.74 -1.78
C GLU A 312 -9.10 27.46 -2.29
N ASP A 313 -7.77 27.35 -2.14
CA ASP A 313 -7.02 26.13 -2.47
C ASP A 313 -7.23 25.00 -1.44
N ALA A 314 -7.71 25.30 -0.22
CA ALA A 314 -8.02 24.31 0.80
C ALA A 314 -9.31 23.53 0.51
N GLU A 315 -10.31 24.15 -0.13
CA GLU A 315 -11.60 23.49 -0.41
C GLU A 315 -11.48 22.32 -1.41
N PRO A 316 -10.70 22.41 -2.51
CA PRO A 316 -10.37 21.26 -3.35
C PRO A 316 -9.56 20.17 -2.63
N VAL A 317 -8.70 20.55 -1.68
CA VAL A 317 -7.89 19.62 -0.89
C VAL A 317 -8.77 18.83 0.07
N ASP A 318 -9.57 19.52 0.88
CA ASP A 318 -10.46 18.92 1.87
C ASP A 318 -11.58 18.12 1.21
N GLY A 319 -12.17 18.65 0.13
CA GLY A 319 -13.18 17.95 -0.66
C GLY A 319 -12.61 16.78 -1.46
N GLY A 320 -11.33 16.85 -1.83
CA GLY A 320 -10.61 15.82 -2.57
C GLY A 320 -10.15 14.64 -1.70
N GLY A 321 -9.78 14.90 -0.44
CA GLY A 321 -9.26 13.89 0.49
C GLY A 321 -8.06 13.12 -0.05
N PRO A 322 -6.95 13.80 -0.40
CA PRO A 322 -5.82 13.17 -1.07
C PRO A 322 -5.13 12.11 -0.21
N GLU A 323 -4.57 11.08 -0.85
CA GLU A 323 -3.71 10.09 -0.16
C GLU A 323 -2.44 10.73 0.40
N HIS A 324 -1.76 11.56 -0.39
CA HIS A 324 -0.61 12.36 0.01
C HIS A 324 -0.87 13.84 -0.25
N LEU A 325 -0.64 14.68 0.75
CA LEU A 325 -0.71 16.14 0.66
C LEU A 325 0.67 16.71 0.91
N GLU A 326 1.17 17.47 -0.06
CA GLU A 326 2.40 18.25 0.05
C GLU A 326 2.05 19.73 0.07
N GLY A 327 2.52 20.43 1.10
CA GLY A 327 2.40 21.88 1.19
C GLY A 327 3.78 22.52 1.07
N SER A 328 3.94 23.46 0.14
CA SER A 328 5.12 24.31 0.11
C SER A 328 5.04 25.37 1.21
N GLY A 329 6.06 25.45 2.05
CA GLY A 329 6.29 26.51 3.03
C GLY A 329 7.78 26.75 3.24
#